data_AF-A0A5E4JX01-F1
#
_entry.id   AF-A0A5E4JX01-F1
#
_cell.length_a   1.000
_cell.length_b   1.000
_cell.length_c   1.000
_cell.angle_alpha   90.00
_cell.angle_beta   90.00
_cell.angle_gamma   90.00
#
_symmetry.space_group_name_H-M   'P 1'
#
loop_
_entity.id
_entity.type
_entity.pdbx_description
1 polymer ?
#
loop_
_entity_poly.entity_id
_entity_poly.type
_entity_poly.pdbx_seq_one_letter_code
_entity_poly.pdbx_strand_id
1 'polypeptide(L)'
;MKCSQCSACCKLFMINLTEKEYRSKKYQTVFEKFGFIEDFKEAERNGANILAMNEDESCIYLKNNKCTIHKRRPTACRKFFCDSKNPQFKNMIEKITRHVKNQNSQP
;
A
#
# COMPACT_ATOMS: atom_id res chain seq x y z
N MET A 1 -7.14 2.22 17.38
CA MET A 1 -7.43 2.65 15.99
C MET A 1 -7.82 1.43 15.16
N LYS A 2 -8.82 1.53 14.29
CA LYS A 2 -9.32 0.42 13.45
C LYS A 2 -9.44 0.89 12.00
N CYS A 3 -8.92 0.11 11.07
CA CYS A 3 -9.10 0.39 9.64
C CYS A 3 -10.57 0.13 9.24
N SER A 4 -11.20 1.11 8.61
CA SER A 4 -12.58 1.01 8.10
C SER A 4 -12.68 0.30 6.74
N GLN A 5 -11.55 -0.08 6.14
CA GLN A 5 -11.48 -0.62 4.78
C GLN A 5 -12.10 0.30 3.70
N CYS A 6 -11.95 1.61 3.84
CA CYS A 6 -12.49 2.61 2.89
C CYS A 6 -11.78 2.66 1.52
N SER A 7 -10.82 1.76 1.24
CA SER A 7 -9.99 1.69 0.02
C SER A 7 -9.04 2.87 -0.25
N ALA A 8 -9.22 4.04 0.36
CA ALA A 8 -8.49 5.26 -0.01
C ALA A 8 -6.95 5.08 -0.01
N CYS A 9 -6.36 4.52 1.05
CA CYS A 9 -4.91 4.30 1.08
C CYS A 9 -4.43 3.27 0.04
N CYS A 10 -5.25 2.27 -0.28
CA CYS A 10 -4.93 1.27 -1.31
C CYS A 10 -4.98 1.85 -2.72
N LYS A 11 -5.65 2.98 -2.95
CA LYS A 11 -5.70 3.68 -4.23
C LYS A 11 -4.64 4.78 -4.36
N LEU A 12 -4.07 5.24 -3.25
CA LEU A 12 -3.23 6.45 -3.23
C LEU A 12 -1.74 6.19 -3.00
N PHE A 13 -1.37 5.04 -2.43
CA PHE A 13 0.00 4.83 -1.96
C PHE A 13 0.59 3.51 -2.43
N MET A 14 1.82 3.60 -2.94
CA MET A 14 2.71 2.46 -3.13
C MET A 14 3.24 1.98 -1.77
N ILE A 15 3.35 0.65 -1.62
CA ILE A 15 3.68 0.01 -0.35
C ILE A 15 5.01 -0.71 -0.48
N ASN A 16 6.03 -0.18 0.19
CA ASN A 16 7.31 -0.87 0.35
C ASN A 16 7.18 -2.03 1.36
N LEU A 17 7.69 -3.19 0.98
CA LEU A 17 7.87 -4.32 1.86
C LEU A 17 9.18 -4.18 2.65
N THR A 18 9.15 -4.63 3.91
CA THR A 18 10.39 -4.87 4.67
C THR A 18 11.17 -6.03 4.05
N GLU A 19 12.47 -6.14 4.33
CA GLU A 19 13.30 -7.25 3.85
C GLU A 19 12.67 -8.61 4.17
N LYS A 20 12.20 -8.80 5.41
CA LYS A 20 11.54 -10.03 5.85
C LYS A 20 10.27 -10.31 5.05
N GLU A 21 9.47 -9.30 4.74
CA GLU A 21 8.25 -9.47 3.95
C GLU A 21 8.54 -9.75 2.48
N TYR A 22 9.54 -9.07 1.90
CA TYR A 22 10.00 -9.29 0.53
C TYR A 22 10.55 -10.71 0.33
N ARG A 23 11.50 -11.13 1.18
CA ARG A 23 12.09 -12.47 1.13
C ARG A 23 11.10 -13.60 1.39
N SER A 24 9.99 -13.30 2.07
CA SER A 24 8.95 -14.32 2.32
C SER A 24 8.19 -14.75 1.06
N LYS A 25 8.27 -13.96 -0.03
CA LYS A 25 7.52 -14.18 -1.28
C LYS A 25 6.00 -14.35 -1.09
N LYS A 26 5.47 -13.88 0.05
CA LYS A 26 4.03 -13.93 0.38
C LYS A 26 3.21 -12.85 -0.31
N TYR A 27 3.88 -11.85 -0.88
CA TYR A 27 3.24 -10.73 -1.55
C TYR A 27 3.85 -10.55 -2.94
N GLN A 28 2.98 -10.44 -3.94
CA GLN A 28 3.30 -10.02 -5.29
C GLN A 28 3.89 -8.60 -5.31
N THR A 29 5.03 -8.44 -5.98
CA THR A 29 5.74 -7.16 -6.15
C THR A 29 5.74 -6.70 -7.61
N VAL A 30 6.02 -5.41 -7.82
CA VAL A 30 5.93 -4.74 -9.14
C VAL A 30 6.76 -5.47 -10.22
N PHE A 31 7.93 -5.99 -9.85
CA PHE A 31 8.84 -6.65 -10.80
C PHE A 31 8.89 -8.17 -10.70
N GLU A 32 8.02 -8.80 -9.92
CA GLU A 32 8.05 -10.26 -9.74
C GLU A 32 8.00 -11.02 -11.08
N LYS A 33 7.27 -10.49 -12.08
CA LYS A 33 7.18 -11.07 -13.43
C LYS A 33 8.50 -11.09 -14.21
N PHE A 34 9.47 -10.26 -13.83
CA PHE A 34 10.79 -10.17 -14.45
C PHE A 34 11.87 -10.95 -13.68
N GLY A 35 11.49 -11.64 -12.60
CA GLY A 35 12.39 -12.36 -11.73
C GLY A 35 12.51 -11.74 -10.35
N PHE A 36 13.11 -12.48 -9.43
CA PHE A 36 13.34 -12.07 -8.05
C PHE A 36 14.78 -11.56 -7.89
N ILE A 37 14.95 -10.40 -7.24
CA ILE A 37 16.27 -9.83 -6.96
C ILE A 37 16.70 -10.32 -5.57
N GLU A 38 17.76 -11.13 -5.51
CA GLU A 38 18.19 -11.76 -4.24
C GLU A 38 18.81 -10.77 -3.24
N ASP A 39 19.53 -9.75 -3.70
CA ASP A 39 20.00 -8.65 -2.85
C ASP A 39 18.84 -7.69 -2.55
N PHE A 40 18.39 -7.66 -1.30
CA PHE A 40 17.31 -6.77 -0.89
C PHE A 40 17.67 -5.28 -1.06
N LYS A 41 18.95 -4.89 -0.88
CA LYS A 41 19.35 -3.49 -1.07
C LYS A 41 19.27 -3.08 -2.54
N GLU A 42 19.57 -4.00 -3.45
CA GLU A 42 19.33 -3.78 -4.88
C GLU A 42 17.84 -3.75 -5.19
N ALA A 43 17.05 -4.67 -4.63
CA ALA A 43 15.61 -4.69 -4.78
C ALA A 43 14.96 -3.38 -4.30
N GLU A 44 15.37 -2.87 -3.14
CA GLU A 44 14.86 -1.62 -2.56
C GLU A 44 15.25 -0.40 -3.40
N ARG A 45 16.52 -0.29 -3.82
CA ARG A 45 16.98 0.82 -4.67
C ARG A 45 16.23 0.90 -5.99
N ASN A 46 15.88 -0.24 -6.57
CA ASN A 46 15.14 -0.32 -7.82
C ASN A 46 13.61 -0.30 -7.62
N GLY A 47 13.09 -0.31 -6.39
CA GLY A 47 11.64 -0.38 -6.11
C GLY A 47 11.02 -1.76 -6.36
N ALA A 48 11.83 -2.81 -6.56
CA ALA A 48 11.36 -4.18 -6.71
C ALA A 48 10.69 -4.74 -5.45
N ASN A 49 10.90 -4.11 -4.28
CA ASN A 49 10.23 -4.43 -3.02
C ASN A 49 8.87 -3.75 -2.83
N ILE A 50 8.37 -3.02 -3.84
CA ILE A 50 7.04 -2.40 -3.81
C ILE A 50 5.99 -3.45 -4.18
N LEU A 51 4.85 -3.45 -3.48
CA LEU A 51 3.69 -4.27 -3.87
C LEU A 51 3.25 -3.98 -5.31
N ALA A 52 2.87 -5.01 -6.06
CA ALA A 52 2.30 -4.80 -7.38
C ALA A 52 1.04 -3.92 -7.35
N MET A 53 0.75 -3.32 -8.50
CA MET A 53 -0.39 -2.46 -8.73
C MET A 53 -1.24 -3.02 -9.88
N ASN A 54 -2.53 -2.71 -9.85
CA ASN A 54 -3.44 -2.89 -10.96
C ASN A 54 -3.16 -1.83 -12.05
N GLU A 55 -3.82 -1.97 -13.20
CA GLU A 55 -3.73 -1.01 -14.31
C GLU A 55 -4.23 0.39 -13.91
N ASP A 56 -5.18 0.48 -12.97
CA ASP A 56 -5.71 1.73 -12.42
C ASP A 56 -4.82 2.33 -11.31
N GLU A 57 -3.57 1.86 -11.19
CA GLU A 57 -2.58 2.24 -10.19
C GLU A 57 -2.98 1.92 -8.73
N SER A 58 -4.12 1.24 -8.51
CA SER A 58 -4.50 0.77 -7.18
C SER A 58 -3.67 -0.44 -6.78
N CYS A 59 -3.54 -0.69 -5.48
CA CYS A 59 -2.84 -1.88 -4.96
C CYS A 59 -3.46 -3.16 -5.52
N ILE A 60 -2.62 -4.10 -5.97
CA ILE A 60 -3.02 -5.41 -6.54
C ILE A 60 -4.00 -6.22 -5.66
N TYR A 61 -4.00 -5.98 -4.34
CA TYR A 61 -4.87 -6.66 -3.38
C TYR A 61 -6.21 -5.96 -3.14
N LEU A 62 -6.46 -4.82 -3.80
CA LEU A 62 -7.75 -4.14 -3.75
C LEU A 62 -8.71 -4.80 -4.73
N LYS A 63 -9.79 -5.41 -4.22
CA LYS A 63 -10.89 -5.95 -5.03
C LYS A 63 -12.22 -5.48 -4.46
N ASN A 64 -13.12 -5.02 -5.32
CA ASN A 64 -14.45 -4.51 -4.92
C ASN A 64 -14.36 -3.48 -3.76
N ASN A 65 -13.42 -2.54 -3.87
CA ASN A 65 -13.11 -1.53 -2.84
C ASN A 65 -12.74 -2.10 -1.45
N LYS A 66 -12.31 -3.36 -1.35
CA LYS A 66 -11.87 -3.99 -0.10
C LYS A 66 -10.49 -4.62 -0.23
N CYS A 67 -9.70 -4.52 0.84
CA CYS A 67 -8.37 -5.13 0.88
C CYS A 67 -8.51 -6.63 1.14
N THR A 68 -8.22 -7.45 0.13
CA THR A 68 -8.34 -8.92 0.20
C THR A 68 -7.38 -9.55 1.21
N ILE A 69 -6.27 -8.88 1.53
CA ILE A 69 -5.28 -9.33 2.51
C ILE A 69 -5.35 -8.58 3.83
N HIS A 70 -6.45 -7.90 4.16
CA HIS A 70 -6.53 -6.97 5.29
C HIS A 70 -5.97 -7.52 6.62
N LYS A 71 -6.24 -8.80 6.96
CA LYS A 71 -5.75 -9.46 8.19
C LYS A 71 -4.24 -9.70 8.18
N ARG A 72 -3.64 -9.90 7.01
CA ARG A 72 -2.21 -10.19 6.80
C ARG A 72 -1.49 -9.07 6.07
N ARG A 73 -2.05 -7.85 6.03
CA ARG A 73 -1.50 -6.72 5.28
C ARG A 73 -0.06 -6.39 5.73
N PRO A 74 0.81 -5.86 4.84
CA PRO A 74 2.20 -5.56 5.20
C PRO A 74 2.35 -4.59 6.37
N THR A 75 3.57 -4.55 6.92
CA THR A 75 3.91 -3.74 8.09
C THR A 75 3.61 -2.26 7.87
N ALA A 76 3.92 -1.70 6.71
CA ALA A 76 3.58 -0.31 6.37
C ALA A 76 2.06 -0.05 6.48
N CYS A 77 1.23 -0.94 5.92
CA CYS A 77 -0.23 -0.86 6.00
C CYS A 77 -0.79 -1.11 7.42
N ARG A 78 -0.08 -1.85 8.29
CA ARG A 78 -0.49 -2.06 9.68
C ARG A 78 -0.18 -0.87 10.58
N LYS A 79 0.94 -0.18 10.32
CA LYS A 79 1.41 0.95 11.13
C LYS A 79 0.65 2.24 10.84
N PHE A 80 0.16 2.41 9.62
CA PHE A 80 -0.60 3.60 9.22
C PHE A 80 -2.07 3.51 9.61
N PHE A 81 -2.61 4.59 10.19
CA PHE A 81 -4.03 4.82 10.38
C PHE A 81 -4.37 6.26 10.01
N CYS A 82 -5.54 6.47 9.38
CA CYS A 82 -5.97 7.78 8.88
C CYS A 82 -6.34 8.78 9.98
N ASP A 83 -6.53 8.32 11.22
CA ASP A 83 -6.76 9.11 12.43
C ASP A 83 -5.48 9.26 13.29
N SER A 84 -4.32 8.83 12.78
CA SER A 84 -3.06 8.94 13.51
C SER A 84 -2.67 10.39 13.74
N LYS A 85 -2.21 10.71 14.96
CA LYS A 85 -1.62 12.01 15.30
C LYS A 85 -0.11 12.06 15.08
N ASN A 86 0.49 10.99 14.56
CA ASN A 86 1.94 10.96 14.34
C ASN A 86 2.32 11.92 13.19
N PRO A 87 3.21 12.90 13.43
CA PRO A 87 3.61 13.88 12.41
C PRO A 87 4.14 13.26 11.11
N GLN A 88 4.77 12.08 11.18
CA GLN A 88 5.29 11.37 10.01
C GLN A 88 4.21 11.04 8.97
N PHE A 89 2.94 10.95 9.40
CA PHE A 89 1.81 10.57 8.55
C PHE A 89 0.96 11.76 8.09
N LYS A 90 1.28 12.99 8.51
CA LYS A 90 0.48 14.18 8.25
C LYS A 90 0.12 14.34 6.76
N ASN A 91 1.12 14.29 5.88
CA ASN A 91 0.92 14.45 4.44
C ASN A 91 0.06 13.32 3.83
N MET A 92 0.18 12.09 4.34
CA MET A 92 -0.65 10.96 3.89
C MET A 92 -2.11 11.15 4.28
N ILE A 93 -2.36 11.61 5.52
CA ILE A 93 -3.70 11.88 6.04
C ILE A 93 -4.36 13.02 5.26
N GLU A 94 -3.64 14.08 4.96
CA GLU A 94 -4.13 15.20 4.14
C GLU A 94 -4.53 14.73 2.73
N LYS A 95 -3.69 13.91 2.08
CA LYS A 95 -4.00 13.31 0.77
C LYS A 95 -5.27 12.45 0.80
N ILE A 96 -5.41 11.56 1.79
CA ILE A 96 -6.63 10.75 1.96
C ILE A 96 -7.85 11.64 2.18
N THR A 97 -7.74 12.65 3.05
CA THR A 97 -8.86 13.54 3.35
C THR A 97 -9.35 14.28 2.11
N ARG A 98 -8.42 14.77 1.28
CA ARG A 98 -8.75 15.42 0.00
C ARG A 98 -9.41 14.44 -0.97
N HIS A 99 -8.88 13.24 -1.11
CA HIS A 99 -9.44 12.20 -1.99
C HIS A 99 -10.88 11.83 -1.60
N VAL A 100 -11.14 11.62 -0.32
CA VAL A 100 -12.48 11.29 0.19
C VAL A 100 -13.46 12.44 -0.02
N LYS A 101 -13.04 13.70 0.21
CA LYS A 101 -13.90 14.87 -0.04
C LYS A 101 -14.30 15.00 -1.51
N ASN A 102 -13.36 14.79 -2.43
CA ASN A 102 -13.61 14.90 -3.86
C ASN A 102 -14.59 13.83 -4.36
N GLN A 103 -14.52 12.60 -3.84
CA GLN A 103 -15.47 11.54 -4.17
C GLN A 103 -16.89 11.82 -3.67
N ASN A 104 -17.04 12.49 -2.54
CA ASN A 104 -18.34 12.88 -1.98
C ASN A 104 -18.95 14.14 -2.63
N SER A 105 -18.22 14.78 -3.55
CA SER A 105 -18.63 15.99 -4.26
C SER A 105 -19.02 15.73 -5.72
N GLN A 106 -18.92 14.47 -6.18
CA GLN A 106 -19.47 14.05 -7.46
C GLN A 106 -20.95 13.66 -7.27
N PRO A 107 -21.87 14.18 -8.10
CA PRO A 107 -23.31 13.89 -7.99
C PRO A 107 -23.62 12.41 -8.21
#